data_AF-A0A327U083-F1
#
_entry.id   AF-A0A327U083-F1
#
_cell.length_a   1.000
_cell.length_b   1.000
_cell.length_c   1.000
_cell.angle_alpha   90.00
_cell.angle_beta   90.00
_cell.angle_gamma   90.00
#
_symmetry.space_group_name_H-M   'P 1'
#
loop_
_entity.id
_entity.type
_entity.pdbx_description
1 polymer ?
#
loop_
_entity_poly.entity_id
_entity_poly.type
_entity_poly.pdbx_seq_one_letter_code
_entity_poly.pdbx_strand_id
1 'polypeptide(L)'
;MSDLLTGFLMEAADHAADASSTHTDHLPTDRPVTVVGQGHRTFEVTPGHLDETAREAFTHGQCHAFARALSAATGWPTIGLLTDDCDGQDRMCLDGGGTHCPCRIGHIVCLGPDGTHVDIKGAHPPLRVPDCTDAASLPMTAELWHAIDNATVWREADMPVARSMVAPLLASLTPRPCP
;
A
#
# COMPACT_ATOMS: atom_id res chain seq x y z
N MET A 1 -28.23 43.41 53.15
CA MET A 1 -28.46 42.18 53.95
C MET A 1 -28.06 41.04 53.03
N SER A 2 -26.76 40.73 52.96
CA SER A 2 -26.10 39.69 53.78
C SER A 2 -26.67 38.33 53.42
N ASP A 3 -26.07 37.58 52.50
CA ASP A 3 -24.83 36.78 52.60
C ASP A 3 -25.12 35.30 52.90
N LEU A 4 -24.46 34.47 52.09
CA LEU A 4 -23.89 33.15 52.41
C LEU A 4 -24.83 31.97 52.71
N LEU A 5 -24.84 31.01 51.78
CA LEU A 5 -24.42 29.64 52.14
C LEU A 5 -23.80 28.92 50.93
N THR A 6 -22.56 28.50 51.18
CA THR A 6 -21.55 27.94 50.30
C THR A 6 -21.70 26.42 50.15
N GLY A 7 -21.44 25.91 48.94
CA GLY A 7 -20.58 24.73 48.71
C GLY A 7 -21.23 23.36 48.57
N PHE A 8 -21.13 22.78 47.37
CA PHE A 8 -20.48 21.47 47.18
C PHE A 8 -20.05 21.28 45.71
N LEU A 9 -18.82 20.77 45.53
CA LEU A 9 -18.14 20.48 44.26
C LEU A 9 -18.84 19.40 43.42
N MET A 10 -18.83 19.54 42.09
CA MET A 10 -18.26 18.52 41.20
C MET A 10 -18.00 19.12 39.80
N GLU A 11 -16.72 19.26 39.46
CA GLU A 11 -16.23 19.46 38.10
C GLU A 11 -16.65 18.27 37.22
N ALA A 12 -17.10 18.56 36.01
CA ALA A 12 -17.16 17.58 34.93
C ALA A 12 -16.79 18.25 33.62
N ALA A 13 -15.50 18.11 33.30
CA ALA A 13 -14.96 17.85 31.98
C ALA A 13 -15.47 18.73 30.81
N ASP A 14 -14.73 19.81 30.60
CA ASP A 14 -13.97 20.04 29.36
C ASP A 14 -13.73 18.73 28.58
N HIS A 15 -14.22 18.57 27.34
CA HIS A 15 -13.70 17.59 26.38
C HIS A 15 -14.17 17.89 24.94
N ALA A 16 -13.17 18.01 24.08
CA ALA A 16 -13.16 17.77 22.63
C ALA A 16 -13.65 18.90 21.72
N ALA A 17 -12.92 20.02 21.75
CA ALA A 17 -12.52 20.69 20.53
C ALA A 17 -11.08 20.26 20.18
N ASP A 18 -10.86 19.04 19.69
CA ASP A 18 -9.69 18.75 18.85
C ASP A 18 -9.83 17.39 18.15
N ALA A 19 -9.91 17.41 16.82
CA ALA A 19 -9.53 16.30 15.94
C ALA A 19 -9.49 16.82 14.50
N SER A 20 -8.74 17.89 14.28
CA SER A 20 -8.25 18.23 12.94
C SER A 20 -6.74 18.35 12.99
N SER A 21 -6.09 17.31 13.52
CA SER A 21 -4.66 17.12 13.37
C SER A 21 -4.43 16.32 12.09
N THR A 22 -4.05 17.01 11.02
CA THR A 22 -3.30 16.41 9.92
C THR A 22 -1.98 15.86 10.48
N HIS A 23 -2.00 14.64 11.02
CA HIS A 23 -0.78 13.91 11.32
C HIS A 23 -0.17 13.45 9.99
N THR A 24 0.64 14.30 9.38
CA THR A 24 1.89 13.82 8.80
C THR A 24 2.75 13.31 9.95
N ASP A 25 2.39 12.14 10.48
CA ASP A 25 3.24 11.43 11.42
C ASP A 25 4.51 11.08 10.69
N HIS A 26 5.59 11.76 11.06
CA HIS A 26 6.91 11.38 10.63
C HIS A 26 7.16 9.95 11.10
N LEU A 27 7.17 9.02 10.15
CA LEU A 27 7.61 7.66 10.42
C LEU A 27 9.02 7.70 11.03
N PRO A 28 9.29 6.87 12.05
CA PRO A 28 10.64 6.76 12.56
C PRO A 28 11.57 6.29 11.44
N THR A 29 12.69 6.97 11.23
CA THR A 29 13.67 6.61 10.20
C THR A 29 14.84 5.79 10.76
N ASP A 30 14.89 5.63 12.08
CA ASP A 30 16.01 5.03 12.82
C ASP A 30 15.65 3.69 13.49
N ARG A 31 14.39 3.26 13.41
CA ARG A 31 13.92 1.99 13.95
C ARG A 31 12.86 1.35 13.05
N PRO A 32 12.71 0.01 13.09
CA PRO A 32 11.66 -0.68 12.37
C PRO A 32 10.26 -0.29 12.83
N VAL A 33 9.30 -0.44 11.92
CA VAL A 33 7.86 -0.44 12.18
C VAL A 33 7.26 -1.74 11.65
N THR A 34 6.22 -2.24 12.31
CA THR A 34 5.55 -3.47 11.90
C THR A 34 4.63 -3.20 10.72
N VAL A 35 4.89 -3.86 9.61
CA VAL A 35 4.02 -3.92 8.42
C VAL A 35 3.31 -5.26 8.39
N VAL A 36 2.00 -5.25 8.19
CA VAL A 36 1.18 -6.48 8.11
C VAL A 36 0.95 -6.85 6.65
N GLY A 37 1.45 -8.00 6.24
CA GLY A 37 1.24 -8.58 4.92
C GLY A 37 0.06 -9.56 4.87
N GLN A 38 0.03 -10.35 3.81
CA GLN A 38 -0.97 -11.38 3.55
C GLN A 38 -0.94 -12.45 4.65
N GLY A 39 -2.11 -13.00 4.99
CA GLY A 39 -2.23 -14.04 6.01
C GLY A 39 -1.87 -13.59 7.43
N HIS A 40 -1.87 -12.27 7.70
CA HIS A 40 -1.44 -11.67 8.97
C HIS A 40 0.04 -11.88 9.29
N ARG A 41 0.87 -12.21 8.30
CA ARG A 41 2.33 -12.23 8.47
C ARG A 41 2.82 -10.81 8.75
N THR A 42 3.67 -10.65 9.76
CA THR A 42 4.23 -9.35 10.16
C THR A 42 5.68 -9.24 9.69
N PHE A 43 6.08 -8.03 9.29
CA PHE A 43 7.43 -7.69 8.84
C PHE A 43 7.91 -6.45 9.57
N GLU A 44 9.15 -6.47 10.07
CA GLU A 44 9.78 -5.33 10.75
C GLU A 44 10.53 -4.49 9.71
N VAL A 45 9.86 -3.49 9.13
CA VAL A 45 10.38 -2.68 8.03
C VAL A 45 10.93 -1.37 8.59
N THR A 46 12.16 -1.01 8.23
CA THR A 46 12.72 0.30 8.58
C THR A 46 12.33 1.33 7.51
N PRO A 47 11.53 2.36 7.82
CA PRO A 47 11.13 3.38 6.84
C PRO A 47 12.33 4.02 6.12
N GLY A 48 12.21 4.17 4.81
CA GLY A 48 13.30 4.70 3.96
C GLY A 48 14.40 3.70 3.59
N HIS A 49 14.37 2.47 4.10
CA HIS A 49 15.38 1.45 3.82
C HIS A 49 14.82 0.36 2.89
N LEU A 50 15.28 0.34 1.63
CA LEU A 50 14.90 -0.67 0.65
C LEU A 50 15.78 -1.93 0.77
N ASP A 51 15.59 -2.67 1.86
CA ASP A 51 16.24 -3.96 2.12
C ASP A 51 15.34 -5.16 1.76
N GLU A 52 15.80 -6.37 2.05
CA GLU A 52 15.03 -7.59 1.74
C GLU A 52 13.74 -7.70 2.55
N THR A 53 13.71 -7.20 3.79
CA THR A 53 12.51 -7.26 4.63
C THR A 53 11.42 -6.36 4.06
N ALA A 54 11.79 -5.16 3.60
CA ALA A 54 10.88 -4.29 2.87
C ALA A 54 10.37 -4.99 1.59
N ARG A 55 11.27 -5.60 0.80
CA ARG A 55 10.88 -6.31 -0.44
C ARG A 55 9.90 -7.44 -0.16
N GLU A 56 10.14 -8.26 0.86
CA GLU A 56 9.21 -9.32 1.25
C GLU A 56 7.85 -8.77 1.69
N ALA A 57 7.82 -7.74 2.54
CA ALA A 57 6.57 -7.17 3.06
C ALA A 57 5.67 -6.64 1.92
N PHE A 58 6.27 -5.93 0.98
CA PHE A 58 5.56 -5.35 -0.16
C PHE A 58 5.30 -6.36 -1.28
N THR A 59 6.06 -7.44 -1.43
CA THR A 59 5.69 -8.54 -2.33
C THR A 59 4.55 -9.39 -1.74
N HIS A 60 4.54 -9.64 -0.44
CA HIS A 60 3.61 -10.56 0.22
C HIS A 60 2.50 -9.83 0.98
N GLY A 61 1.81 -8.89 0.32
CA GLY A 61 0.54 -8.35 0.82
C GLY A 61 0.40 -6.83 0.83
N GLN A 62 1.48 -6.08 0.64
CA GLN A 62 1.44 -4.61 0.55
C GLN A 62 1.76 -4.06 -0.85
N CYS A 63 1.76 -4.90 -1.88
CA CYS A 63 2.11 -4.52 -3.26
C CYS A 63 1.25 -3.36 -3.78
N HIS A 64 -0.05 -3.39 -3.45
CA HIS A 64 -1.02 -2.37 -3.79
C HIS A 64 -0.71 -1.01 -3.13
N ALA A 65 -0.29 -1.01 -1.86
CA ALA A 65 0.14 0.21 -1.16
C ALA A 65 1.38 0.82 -1.84
N PHE A 66 2.36 -0.02 -2.18
CA PHE A 66 3.56 0.43 -2.87
C PHE A 66 3.27 0.96 -4.28
N ALA A 67 2.47 0.24 -5.07
CA ALA A 67 2.09 0.66 -6.41
C ALA A 67 1.35 2.02 -6.39
N ARG A 68 0.44 2.23 -5.43
CA ARG A 68 -0.21 3.53 -5.22
C ARG A 68 0.79 4.63 -4.87
N ALA A 69 1.72 4.35 -3.95
CA ALA A 69 2.72 5.33 -3.53
C ALA A 69 3.66 5.72 -4.68
N LEU A 70 4.13 4.73 -5.45
CA LEU A 70 4.99 4.94 -6.61
C LEU A 70 4.26 5.73 -7.70
N SER A 71 3.04 5.31 -8.07
CA SER A 71 2.21 5.99 -9.05
C SER A 71 1.91 7.44 -8.67
N ALA A 72 1.61 7.72 -7.40
CA ALA A 72 1.38 9.07 -6.92
C ALA A 72 2.64 9.95 -7.03
N ALA A 73 3.83 9.38 -6.86
CA ALA A 73 5.10 10.12 -6.92
C ALA A 73 5.59 10.35 -8.37
N THR A 74 5.30 9.43 -9.29
CA THR A 74 5.85 9.45 -10.65
C THR A 74 4.84 9.79 -11.73
N GLY A 75 3.54 9.68 -11.44
CA GLY A 75 2.46 9.72 -12.43
C GLY A 75 2.36 8.46 -13.29
N TRP A 76 3.13 7.41 -13.00
CA TRP A 76 3.12 6.19 -13.80
C TRP A 76 1.81 5.42 -13.63
N PRO A 77 1.22 4.88 -14.71
CA PRO A 77 0.03 4.05 -14.62
C PRO A 77 0.26 2.80 -13.77
N THR A 78 -0.78 2.31 -13.10
CA THR A 78 -0.73 1.04 -12.36
C THR A 78 -1.38 -0.08 -13.15
N ILE A 79 -0.80 -1.27 -13.06
CA ILE A 79 -1.20 -2.47 -13.79
C ILE A 79 -1.35 -3.61 -12.78
N GLY A 80 -2.48 -4.31 -12.81
CA GLY A 80 -2.70 -5.55 -12.07
C GLY A 80 -2.23 -6.74 -12.90
N LEU A 81 -1.46 -7.64 -12.29
CA LEU A 81 -1.01 -8.91 -12.88
C LEU A 81 -1.89 -10.04 -12.35
N LEU A 82 -2.44 -10.82 -13.28
CA LEU A 82 -3.46 -11.81 -12.99
C LEU A 82 -2.86 -13.19 -12.74
N THR A 83 -3.30 -13.83 -11.66
CA THR A 83 -3.07 -15.23 -11.35
C THR A 83 -4.22 -16.09 -11.87
N ASP A 84 -3.97 -17.39 -12.01
CA ASP A 84 -5.02 -18.36 -12.34
C ASP A 84 -5.94 -18.63 -11.14
N ASP A 85 -5.46 -18.35 -9.93
CA ASP A 85 -6.24 -18.49 -8.70
C ASP A 85 -7.29 -17.38 -8.60
N CYS A 86 -8.55 -17.80 -8.44
CA CYS A 86 -9.61 -16.99 -7.88
C CYS A 86 -10.28 -17.80 -6.79
N ASP A 87 -10.26 -17.30 -5.56
CA ASP A 87 -10.93 -17.96 -4.45
C ASP A 87 -12.47 -17.84 -4.52
N GLY A 88 -12.98 -16.95 -5.38
CA GLY A 88 -14.41 -16.69 -5.57
C GLY A 88 -15.11 -16.20 -4.30
N GLN A 89 -14.34 -15.81 -3.27
CA GLN A 89 -14.89 -15.50 -1.95
C GLN A 89 -15.39 -14.06 -1.85
N ASP A 90 -14.89 -13.16 -2.69
CA ASP A 90 -15.39 -11.79 -2.75
C ASP A 90 -16.52 -11.65 -3.78
N ARG A 91 -17.58 -10.93 -3.36
CA ARG A 91 -18.79 -10.57 -4.14
C ARG A 91 -18.51 -9.79 -5.43
N MET A 92 -17.24 -9.53 -5.74
CA MET A 92 -16.78 -8.75 -6.88
C MET A 92 -16.50 -9.61 -8.12
N CYS A 93 -16.50 -10.93 -7.99
CA CYS A 93 -16.67 -11.78 -9.16
C CYS A 93 -18.14 -11.73 -9.58
N LEU A 94 -18.49 -10.71 -10.37
CA LEU A 94 -19.80 -10.64 -11.01
C LEU A 94 -20.05 -11.96 -11.76
N ASP A 95 -21.26 -12.49 -11.60
CA ASP A 95 -21.80 -13.75 -12.13
C ASP A 95 -20.89 -14.47 -13.15
N GLY A 96 -20.04 -15.38 -12.64
CA GLY A 96 -19.30 -16.33 -13.46
C GLY A 96 -17.79 -16.15 -13.57
N GLY A 97 -17.15 -15.33 -12.72
CA GLY A 97 -15.69 -15.36 -12.59
C GLY A 97 -14.94 -15.01 -13.88
N GLY A 98 -15.39 -13.94 -14.56
CA GLY A 98 -14.76 -13.47 -15.80
C GLY A 98 -13.26 -13.17 -15.63
N THR A 99 -12.58 -13.00 -16.76
CA THR A 99 -11.11 -12.77 -16.85
C THR A 99 -10.60 -11.50 -16.15
N HIS A 100 -11.47 -10.72 -15.53
CA HIS A 100 -11.15 -9.46 -14.87
C HIS A 100 -11.63 -9.41 -13.40
N CYS A 101 -11.88 -10.56 -12.75
CA CYS A 101 -12.26 -10.53 -11.33
C CYS A 101 -11.08 -10.04 -10.46
N PRO A 102 -11.29 -9.07 -9.54
CA PRO A 102 -10.22 -8.57 -8.66
C PRO A 102 -9.57 -9.63 -7.77
N CYS A 103 -10.25 -10.74 -7.46
CA CYS A 103 -9.67 -11.91 -6.75
C CYS A 103 -8.43 -12.48 -7.47
N ARG A 104 -8.34 -12.28 -8.79
CA ARG A 104 -7.27 -12.81 -9.63
C ARG A 104 -6.07 -11.88 -9.67
N ILE A 105 -6.15 -10.67 -9.11
CA ILE A 105 -5.01 -9.76 -9.09
C ILE A 105 -4.03 -10.29 -8.03
N GLY A 106 -2.98 -10.97 -8.46
CA GLY A 106 -1.96 -11.49 -7.53
C GLY A 106 -0.92 -10.44 -7.17
N HIS A 107 -0.66 -9.49 -8.07
CA HIS A 107 0.34 -8.44 -7.85
C HIS A 107 -0.01 -7.17 -8.60
N ILE A 108 0.42 -6.02 -8.09
CA ILE A 108 0.21 -4.71 -8.73
C ILE A 108 1.55 -4.02 -8.89
N VAL A 109 1.80 -3.55 -10.11
CA VAL A 109 3.04 -2.87 -10.50
C VAL A 109 2.73 -1.51 -11.11
N CYS A 110 3.75 -0.65 -11.22
CA CYS A 110 3.68 0.54 -12.06
C CYS A 110 4.28 0.25 -13.44
N LEU A 111 3.73 0.88 -14.48
CA LEU A 111 4.29 0.85 -15.83
C LEU A 111 5.24 2.03 -16.03
N GLY A 112 6.53 1.76 -16.09
CA GLY A 112 7.57 2.76 -16.36
C GLY A 112 7.44 3.36 -17.77
N PRO A 113 8.08 4.51 -18.04
CA PRO A 113 7.97 5.22 -19.32
C PRO A 113 8.56 4.44 -20.50
N ASP A 114 9.45 3.48 -20.23
CA ASP A 114 10.05 2.56 -21.20
C ASP A 114 9.26 1.25 -21.35
N GLY A 115 8.09 1.15 -20.69
CA GLY A 115 7.26 -0.04 -20.68
C GLY A 115 7.68 -1.11 -19.67
N THR A 116 8.70 -0.86 -18.83
CA THR A 116 9.08 -1.80 -17.77
C THR A 116 8.01 -1.89 -16.69
N HIS A 117 7.88 -3.07 -16.07
CA HIS A 117 7.06 -3.25 -14.90
C HIS A 117 7.90 -2.96 -13.66
N VAL A 118 7.46 -2.03 -12.82
CA VAL A 118 8.20 -1.60 -11.63
C VAL A 118 7.43 -1.93 -10.37
N ASP A 119 8.06 -2.67 -9.47
CA ASP A 119 7.54 -3.01 -8.14
C ASP A 119 8.60 -2.75 -7.06
N ILE A 120 8.36 -3.22 -5.83
CA ILE A 120 9.31 -3.05 -4.72
C ILE A 120 10.66 -3.75 -5.00
N LYS A 121 10.70 -4.80 -5.82
CA LYS A 121 11.92 -5.54 -6.15
C LYS A 121 12.76 -4.83 -7.22
N GLY A 122 12.17 -3.94 -8.01
CA GLY A 122 12.89 -3.16 -9.02
C GLY A 122 12.12 -3.02 -10.31
N ALA A 123 12.85 -2.70 -11.38
CA ALA A 123 12.32 -2.74 -12.74
C ALA A 123 12.51 -4.14 -13.33
N HIS A 124 11.46 -4.61 -13.98
CA HIS A 124 11.39 -5.90 -14.66
C HIS A 124 11.02 -5.69 -16.11
N PRO A 125 11.54 -6.53 -17.03
CA PRO A 125 10.99 -6.59 -18.38
C PRO A 125 9.49 -6.90 -18.34
N PRO A 126 8.72 -6.48 -19.36
CA PRO A 126 7.33 -6.86 -19.50
C PRO A 126 7.14 -8.36 -19.32
N LEU A 127 6.12 -8.77 -18.54
CA LEU A 127 5.76 -10.17 -18.29
C LEU A 127 6.87 -11.02 -17.61
N ARG A 128 7.86 -10.39 -16.98
CA ARG A 128 8.96 -11.05 -16.26
C ARG A 128 9.03 -10.69 -14.78
N VAL A 129 7.90 -10.25 -14.22
CA VAL A 129 7.81 -9.98 -12.78
C VAL A 129 7.82 -11.31 -12.03
N PRO A 130 8.70 -11.51 -11.03
CA PRO A 130 8.74 -12.73 -10.25
C PRO A 130 7.37 -13.09 -9.68
N ASP A 131 7.06 -14.39 -9.63
CA ASP A 131 5.78 -14.94 -9.16
C ASP A 131 4.54 -14.58 -10.03
N CYS A 132 4.73 -13.79 -11.09
CA CYS A 132 3.70 -13.39 -12.06
C CYS A 132 4.24 -13.43 -13.51
N THR A 133 5.12 -14.39 -13.81
CA THR A 133 5.71 -14.57 -15.15
C THR A 133 4.63 -14.93 -16.16
N ASP A 134 4.63 -14.25 -17.32
CA ASP A 134 3.64 -14.43 -18.39
C ASP A 134 2.17 -14.21 -17.95
N ALA A 135 1.95 -13.60 -16.78
CA ALA A 135 0.63 -13.25 -16.28
C ALA A 135 -0.08 -12.29 -17.23
N ALA A 136 -1.37 -12.55 -17.49
CA ALA A 136 -2.22 -11.56 -18.12
C ALA A 136 -2.25 -10.29 -17.26
N SER A 137 -2.38 -9.13 -17.90
CA SER A 137 -2.36 -7.86 -17.20
C SER A 137 -3.60 -7.03 -17.52
N LEU A 138 -4.00 -6.19 -16.56
CA LEU A 138 -5.09 -5.24 -16.74
C LEU A 138 -4.72 -3.85 -16.18
N PRO A 139 -5.16 -2.75 -16.81
CA PRO A 139 -5.02 -1.43 -16.23
C PRO A 139 -5.80 -1.30 -14.93
N MET A 140 -5.18 -0.75 -13.88
CA MET A 140 -5.87 -0.49 -12.62
C MET A 140 -6.71 0.80 -12.73
N THR A 141 -7.99 0.63 -13.07
CA THR A 141 -8.96 1.74 -13.15
C THR A 141 -9.41 2.18 -11.75
N ALA A 142 -10.12 3.31 -11.67
CA ALA A 142 -10.70 3.79 -10.41
C ALA A 142 -11.70 2.77 -9.82
N GLU A 143 -12.45 2.08 -10.67
CA GLU A 143 -13.39 1.03 -10.26
C GLU A 143 -12.66 -0.18 -9.67
N LEU A 144 -11.53 -0.59 -10.26
CA LEU A 144 -10.72 -1.69 -9.73
C LEU A 144 -10.01 -1.32 -8.42
N TRP A 145 -9.57 -0.07 -8.28
CA TRP A 145 -9.01 0.41 -7.01
C TRP A 145 -10.08 0.48 -5.92
N HIS A 146 -11.26 0.98 -6.25
CA HIS A 146 -12.40 0.98 -5.33
C HIS A 146 -12.80 -0.44 -4.93
N ALA A 147 -12.76 -1.38 -5.88
CA ALA A 147 -12.98 -2.79 -5.61
C ALA A 147 -11.97 -3.33 -4.58
N ILE A 148 -10.66 -3.13 -4.82
CA ILE A 148 -9.60 -3.55 -3.88
C ILE A 148 -9.80 -2.94 -2.48
N ASP A 149 -10.14 -1.65 -2.39
CA ASP A 149 -10.33 -0.97 -1.10
C ASP A 149 -11.48 -1.53 -0.27
N ASN A 150 -12.46 -2.17 -0.91
CA ASN A 150 -13.64 -2.75 -0.25
C ASN A 150 -13.58 -4.28 -0.15
N ALA A 151 -12.54 -4.90 -0.70
CA ALA A 151 -12.35 -6.35 -0.72
C ALA A 151 -11.81 -6.85 0.62
N THR A 152 -12.38 -7.92 1.15
CA THR A 152 -11.98 -8.44 2.47
C THR A 152 -10.66 -9.21 2.43
N VAL A 153 -10.31 -9.73 1.25
CA VAL A 153 -9.06 -10.45 1.00
C VAL A 153 -7.85 -9.52 0.93
N TRP A 154 -8.07 -8.25 0.58
CA TRP A 154 -7.04 -7.22 0.58
C TRP A 154 -6.88 -6.63 1.98
N ARG A 155 -5.65 -6.23 2.31
CA ARG A 155 -5.37 -5.54 3.56
C ARG A 155 -5.51 -4.04 3.35
N GLU A 156 -5.68 -3.32 4.46
CA GLU A 156 -5.51 -1.88 4.44
C GLU A 156 -4.08 -1.54 3.99
N ALA A 157 -4.00 -0.57 3.08
CA ALA A 157 -2.74 -0.14 2.49
C ALA A 157 -1.91 0.64 3.50
N ASP A 158 -0.70 0.17 3.83
CA ASP A 158 0.25 0.91 4.65
C ASP A 158 0.96 2.00 3.82
N MET A 159 0.19 3.05 3.50
CA MET A 159 0.61 4.14 2.64
C MET A 159 1.80 4.94 3.21
N PRO A 160 1.89 5.24 4.53
CA PRO A 160 3.06 5.91 5.08
C PRO A 160 4.35 5.15 4.79
N VAL A 161 4.40 3.84 5.10
CA VAL A 161 5.64 3.06 4.91
C VAL A 161 5.92 2.89 3.42
N ALA A 162 4.90 2.62 2.61
CA ALA A 162 5.01 2.52 1.16
C ALA A 162 5.67 3.77 0.53
N ARG A 163 5.22 4.97 0.93
CA ARG A 163 5.79 6.25 0.45
C ARG A 163 7.26 6.39 0.81
N SER A 164 7.67 5.93 2.00
CA SER A 164 9.06 6.00 2.42
C SER A 164 10.01 5.18 1.54
N MET A 165 9.51 4.14 0.86
CA MET A 165 10.30 3.26 -0.01
C MET A 165 10.49 3.79 -1.43
N VAL A 166 9.68 4.76 -1.87
CA VAL A 166 9.65 5.23 -3.26
C VAL A 166 10.98 5.87 -3.67
N ALA A 167 11.49 6.82 -2.88
CA ALA A 167 12.73 7.52 -3.22
C ALA A 167 13.96 6.57 -3.30
N PRO A 168 14.18 5.69 -2.31
CA PRO A 168 15.21 4.66 -2.39
C PRO A 168 15.09 3.76 -3.62
N LEU A 169 13.86 3.33 -3.99
CA LEU A 169 13.65 2.55 -5.20
C LEU A 169 14.07 3.33 -6.44
N LEU A 170 13.54 4.55 -6.63
CA LEU A 170 13.86 5.36 -7.82
C LEU A 170 15.36 5.63 -7.95
N ALA A 171 16.06 5.86 -6.83
CA ALA A 171 17.51 5.99 -6.81
C ALA A 171 18.22 4.70 -7.27
N SER A 172 17.67 3.53 -6.96
CA SER A 172 18.20 2.23 -7.42
C SER A 172 17.95 1.94 -8.90
N LEU A 173 16.91 2.53 -9.50
CA LEU A 173 16.57 2.35 -10.93
C LEU A 173 17.40 3.24 -11.86
N THR A 174 17.95 4.33 -11.34
CA THR A 174 18.76 5.25 -12.14
C THR A 174 20.10 4.58 -12.46
N PRO A 175 20.50 4.46 -13.74
CA PRO A 175 21.81 3.92 -14.10
C PRO A 175 22.90 4.71 -13.39
N ARG A 176 23.73 4.04 -12.58
CA ARG A 176 24.90 4.71 -12.00
C ARG A 176 25.87 5.05 -13.14
N PRO A 177 26.38 6.29 -13.24
CA PRO A 177 27.47 6.56 -14.15
C PRO A 177 28.61 5.60 -13.85
N CYS A 178 29.11 4.92 -14.89
CA CYS A 178 30.27 4.04 -14.78
C CYS A 178 31.45 4.86 -14.23
N PRO A 179 32.15 4.40 -13.17
CA PRO A 179 33.37 5.08 -12.71
C PRO A 179 34.47 5.07 -13.77
#